data_AF-A0A9X0CX40-F1
#
_entry.id   AF-A0A9X0CX40-F1
#
_cell.length_a   1.000
_cell.length_b   1.000
_cell.length_c   1.000
_cell.angle_alpha   90.00
_cell.angle_beta   90.00
_cell.angle_gamma   90.00
#
_symmetry.space_group_name_H-M   'P 1'
#
loop_
_entity.id
_entity.type
_entity.pdbx_description
1 polymer ?
#
loop_
_entity_poly.entity_id
_entity_poly.type
_entity_poly.pdbx_seq_one_letter_code
_entity_poly.pdbx_strand_id
1 'polypeptide(L)'
;VKPYIHLLDADKVWKLERNKRVQLVYVFQSTIYVKASSEFQEVSGAYAQLTRIDLRVGKAALSLQIYTDSDTYIINRNQHDIDVMKKCHVIGMTVTGAAMRANLLADIKPFVMIVEEAAEILEGQLVAVIPPSVQHLIMIGDHQQLKPVVHFHRLKKYHHLDLSMFERLVKCKLDAVQAT
;
A
#
# COMPACT_ATOMS: atom_id res chain seq x y z
N VAL A 1 -20.56 19.21 12.55
CA VAL A 1 -19.74 20.46 12.59
C VAL A 1 -18.30 20.05 12.82
N LYS A 2 -17.36 20.39 11.91
CA LYS A 2 -15.93 20.10 12.14
C LYS A 2 -15.44 20.98 13.29
N PRO A 3 -15.05 20.42 14.45
CA PRO A 3 -14.56 21.24 15.54
C PRO A 3 -13.30 21.99 15.09
N TYR A 4 -13.15 23.24 15.56
CA TYR A 4 -11.99 24.11 15.28
C TYR A 4 -11.80 24.59 13.84
N ILE A 5 -12.82 24.46 12.97
CA ILE A 5 -12.75 24.96 11.58
C ILE A 5 -12.44 26.47 11.49
N HIS A 6 -12.86 27.25 12.49
CA HIS A 6 -12.58 28.68 12.64
C HIS A 6 -11.08 29.01 12.73
N LEU A 7 -10.21 28.02 13.01
CA LEU A 7 -8.77 28.23 13.05
C LEU A 7 -8.16 28.38 11.64
N LEU A 8 -8.89 28.00 10.57
CA LEU A 8 -8.46 28.21 9.19
C LEU A 8 -8.42 29.70 8.80
N ASP A 9 -9.18 30.54 9.50
CA ASP A 9 -9.26 31.98 9.26
C ASP A 9 -8.19 32.78 10.02
N ALA A 10 -7.19 32.11 10.61
CA ALA A 10 -6.17 32.77 11.43
C ALA A 10 -5.13 33.51 10.55
N ASP A 11 -5.20 34.85 10.52
CA ASP A 11 -4.30 35.72 9.74
C ASP A 11 -2.80 35.56 10.04
N LYS A 12 -2.46 35.16 11.27
CA LYS A 12 -1.07 35.04 11.76
C LYS A 12 -0.86 33.72 12.49
N VAL A 13 -0.94 32.62 11.75
CA VAL A 13 -0.74 31.23 12.21
C VAL A 13 0.45 31.05 13.15
N TRP A 14 1.55 31.76 12.88
CA TRP A 14 2.80 31.68 13.64
C TRP A 14 2.71 32.28 15.05
N LYS A 15 1.74 33.15 15.30
CA LYS A 15 1.48 33.79 16.61
C LYS A 15 0.50 33.00 17.47
N LEU A 16 -0.04 31.90 16.97
CA LEU A 16 -0.96 31.06 17.73
C LEU A 16 -0.25 30.30 18.86
N GLU A 17 -0.95 30.14 19.97
CA GLU A 17 -0.52 29.24 21.05
C GLU A 17 -0.34 27.82 20.53
N ARG A 18 0.60 27.08 21.14
CA ARG A 18 1.00 25.74 20.69
C ARG A 18 -0.19 24.79 20.53
N ASN A 19 -1.15 24.84 21.44
CA ASN A 19 -2.33 23.97 21.45
C ASN A 19 -3.24 24.26 20.24
N LYS A 20 -3.43 25.55 19.90
CA LYS A 20 -4.19 25.99 18.73
C LYS A 20 -3.47 25.65 17.41
N ARG A 21 -2.13 25.70 17.37
CA ARG A 21 -1.35 25.24 16.21
C ARG A 21 -1.50 23.74 15.95
N VAL A 22 -1.55 22.92 17.00
CA VAL A 22 -1.79 21.46 16.86
C VAL A 22 -3.20 21.18 16.35
N GLN A 23 -4.21 21.87 16.89
CA GLN A 23 -5.59 21.77 16.40
C GLN A 23 -5.71 22.23 14.94
N LEU A 24 -5.01 23.30 14.57
CA LEU A 24 -4.94 23.77 13.19
C LEU A 24 -4.31 22.74 12.25
N VAL A 25 -3.26 22.02 12.66
CA VAL A 25 -2.70 20.90 11.87
C VAL A 25 -3.73 19.79 11.66
N TYR A 26 -4.52 19.46 12.68
CA TYR A 26 -5.57 18.43 12.58
C TYR A 26 -6.72 18.87 11.66
N VAL A 27 -7.11 20.13 11.72
CA VAL A 27 -8.11 20.74 10.83
C VAL A 27 -7.59 20.82 9.40
N PHE A 28 -6.32 21.21 9.21
CA PHE A 28 -5.66 21.17 7.90
C PHE A 28 -5.60 19.76 7.36
N GLN A 29 -5.15 18.78 8.14
CA GLN A 29 -5.09 17.39 7.70
C GLN A 29 -6.48 16.87 7.35
N SER A 30 -7.52 17.09 8.15
CA SER A 30 -8.87 16.61 7.83
C SER A 30 -9.56 17.36 6.69
N THR A 31 -9.24 18.64 6.48
CA THR A 31 -9.85 19.47 5.43
C THR A 31 -9.11 19.31 4.10
N ILE A 32 -7.78 19.31 4.14
CA ILE A 32 -6.92 18.99 3.00
C ILE A 32 -7.01 17.51 2.68
N TYR A 33 -7.21 16.57 3.61
CA TYR A 33 -7.36 15.16 3.22
C TYR A 33 -8.62 14.93 2.38
N VAL A 34 -9.77 15.51 2.77
CA VAL A 34 -10.99 15.39 1.96
C VAL A 34 -10.85 16.15 0.65
N LYS A 35 -10.28 17.37 0.68
CA LYS A 35 -10.08 18.17 -0.53
C LYS A 35 -9.03 17.54 -1.45
N ALA A 36 -7.88 17.11 -0.96
CA ALA A 36 -6.84 16.41 -1.72
C ALA A 36 -7.30 15.01 -2.15
N SER A 37 -8.14 14.31 -1.39
CA SER A 37 -8.75 13.05 -1.84
C SER A 37 -9.77 13.29 -2.96
N SER A 38 -10.60 14.34 -2.82
CA SER A 38 -11.54 14.77 -3.85
C SER A 38 -10.82 15.30 -5.08
N GLU A 39 -9.79 16.13 -4.93
CA GLU A 39 -8.94 16.67 -6.00
C GLU A 39 -8.10 15.55 -6.62
N PHE A 40 -7.63 14.57 -5.85
CA PHE A 40 -6.98 13.40 -6.39
C PHE A 40 -7.98 12.54 -7.18
N GLN A 41 -9.21 12.36 -6.70
CA GLN A 41 -10.29 11.70 -7.45
C GLN A 41 -10.74 12.49 -8.67
N GLU A 42 -10.73 13.82 -8.60
CA GLU A 42 -11.15 14.74 -9.66
C GLU A 42 -10.05 14.90 -10.70
N VAL A 43 -8.78 14.97 -10.30
CA VAL A 43 -7.61 14.91 -11.19
C VAL A 43 -7.47 13.52 -11.78
N SER A 44 -7.67 12.44 -11.01
CA SER A 44 -7.72 11.08 -11.54
C SER A 44 -8.90 10.90 -12.51
N GLY A 45 -10.05 11.47 -12.19
CA GLY A 45 -11.24 11.52 -13.04
C GLY A 45 -11.05 12.41 -14.27
N ALA A 46 -10.33 13.52 -14.16
CA ALA A 46 -10.00 14.45 -15.23
C ALA A 46 -8.88 13.91 -16.12
N TYR A 47 -7.92 13.15 -15.59
CA TYR A 47 -6.99 12.35 -16.38
C TYR A 47 -7.77 11.27 -17.13
N ALA A 48 -8.69 10.56 -16.47
CA ALA A 48 -9.59 9.62 -17.14
C ALA A 48 -10.48 10.31 -18.19
N GLN A 49 -10.87 11.58 -18.00
CA GLN A 49 -11.67 12.35 -18.96
C GLN A 49 -10.86 13.06 -20.05
N LEU A 50 -9.62 13.50 -19.81
CA LEU A 50 -8.70 14.03 -20.81
C LEU A 50 -8.26 12.89 -21.73
N THR A 51 -8.06 11.69 -21.17
CA THR A 51 -7.95 10.45 -21.95
C THR A 51 -9.22 10.24 -22.80
N ARG A 52 -10.44 10.52 -22.27
CA ARG A 52 -11.70 10.48 -23.04
C ARG A 52 -11.90 11.62 -24.06
N ILE A 53 -11.29 12.80 -23.90
CA ILE A 53 -11.51 13.98 -24.77
C ILE A 53 -10.47 14.04 -25.89
N ASP A 54 -9.21 13.68 -25.64
CA ASP A 54 -8.24 13.42 -26.72
C ASP A 54 -8.70 12.24 -27.61
N LEU A 55 -9.58 11.38 -27.09
CA LEU A 55 -10.27 10.32 -27.84
C LEU A 55 -11.51 10.79 -28.64
N ARG A 56 -12.03 12.02 -28.45
CA ARG A 56 -13.27 12.49 -29.12
C ARG A 56 -13.07 13.08 -30.50
N VAL A 57 -11.92 13.67 -30.81
CA VAL A 57 -11.69 14.32 -32.12
C VAL A 57 -10.92 13.41 -33.08
N GLY A 58 -10.27 12.36 -32.57
CA GLY A 58 -9.32 11.55 -33.33
C GLY A 58 -9.56 10.05 -33.29
N LYS A 59 -10.79 9.58 -33.56
CA LYS A 59 -11.15 8.32 -34.28
C LYS A 59 -12.56 7.84 -33.90
N ALA A 60 -13.65 8.47 -34.35
CA ALA A 60 -14.99 8.01 -33.95
C ALA A 60 -15.30 6.52 -34.30
N ALA A 61 -14.54 5.87 -35.19
CA ALA A 61 -14.77 4.48 -35.57
C ALA A 61 -13.58 3.52 -35.34
N LEU A 62 -12.35 3.99 -35.10
CA LEU A 62 -11.14 3.14 -35.10
C LEU A 62 -10.47 2.97 -33.72
N SER A 63 -10.82 3.79 -32.72
CA SER A 63 -10.23 3.70 -31.37
C SER A 63 -11.00 2.77 -30.41
N LEU A 64 -12.28 2.49 -30.69
CA LEU A 64 -13.09 1.62 -29.84
C LEU A 64 -12.56 0.18 -29.77
N GLN A 65 -11.88 -0.27 -30.83
CA GLN A 65 -11.30 -1.61 -30.92
C GLN A 65 -9.94 -1.73 -30.20
N ILE A 66 -9.21 -0.62 -30.00
CA ILE A 66 -7.87 -0.65 -29.41
C ILE A 66 -7.91 -0.44 -27.88
N TYR A 67 -8.88 0.31 -27.35
CA TYR A 67 -8.96 0.59 -25.90
C TYR A 67 -9.69 -0.50 -25.11
N THR A 68 -10.64 -1.20 -25.73
CA THR A 68 -11.21 -2.44 -25.18
C THR A 68 -10.14 -3.53 -25.09
N ASP A 69 -9.16 -3.53 -25.99
CA ASP A 69 -8.07 -4.49 -25.98
C ASP A 69 -7.10 -4.31 -24.82
N SER A 70 -6.82 -3.10 -24.31
CA SER A 70 -5.78 -2.91 -23.26
C SER A 70 -6.20 -3.35 -21.84
N ASP A 71 -7.39 -2.98 -21.37
CA ASP A 71 -7.87 -3.46 -20.06
C ASP A 71 -8.18 -4.95 -20.11
N THR A 72 -8.76 -5.41 -21.23
CA THR A 72 -8.96 -6.82 -21.52
C THR A 72 -7.62 -7.56 -21.62
N TYR A 73 -6.57 -6.95 -22.17
CA TYR A 73 -5.23 -7.53 -22.26
C TYR A 73 -4.57 -7.65 -20.89
N ILE A 74 -4.70 -6.65 -20.01
CA ILE A 74 -4.17 -6.72 -18.65
C ILE A 74 -4.93 -7.80 -17.84
N ILE A 75 -6.25 -7.87 -17.98
CA ILE A 75 -7.07 -8.92 -17.34
C ILE A 75 -6.71 -10.30 -17.88
N ASN A 76 -6.62 -10.46 -19.20
CA ASN A 76 -6.25 -11.72 -19.85
C ASN A 76 -4.82 -12.14 -19.51
N ARG A 77 -3.89 -11.19 -19.40
CA ARG A 77 -2.52 -11.45 -18.98
C ARG A 77 -2.46 -11.89 -17.53
N ASN A 78 -3.20 -11.24 -16.63
CA ASN A 78 -3.28 -11.66 -15.23
C ASN A 78 -3.89 -13.07 -15.13
N GLN A 79 -4.93 -13.36 -15.90
CA GLN A 79 -5.53 -14.70 -15.93
C GLN A 79 -4.54 -15.75 -16.45
N HIS A 80 -3.82 -15.44 -17.53
CA HIS A 80 -2.77 -16.31 -18.05
C HIS A 80 -1.65 -16.52 -17.02
N ASP A 81 -1.17 -15.46 -16.38
CA ASP A 81 -0.17 -15.52 -15.31
C ASP A 81 -0.67 -16.42 -14.16
N ILE A 82 -1.94 -16.29 -13.74
CA ILE A 82 -2.56 -17.16 -12.73
C ILE A 82 -2.58 -18.62 -13.19
N ASP A 83 -3.00 -18.89 -14.42
CA ASP A 83 -3.12 -20.25 -14.96
C ASP A 83 -1.75 -20.94 -15.09
N VAL A 84 -0.70 -20.18 -15.41
CA VAL A 84 0.68 -20.66 -15.42
C VAL A 84 1.16 -20.89 -13.99
N MET A 85 1.00 -19.92 -13.10
CA MET A 85 1.49 -20.00 -11.72
C MET A 85 0.79 -21.09 -10.90
N LYS A 86 -0.49 -21.37 -11.15
CA LYS A 86 -1.23 -22.48 -10.52
C LYS A 86 -0.66 -23.86 -10.87
N LYS A 87 0.09 -23.97 -11.97
CA LYS A 87 0.79 -25.21 -12.36
C LYS A 87 2.18 -25.31 -11.73
N CYS A 88 2.71 -24.22 -11.17
CA CYS A 88 4.00 -24.20 -10.51
C CYS A 88 3.87 -24.69 -9.06
N HIS A 89 4.86 -25.46 -8.60
CA HIS A 89 4.94 -25.89 -7.20
C HIS A 89 5.45 -24.77 -6.28
N VAL A 90 6.31 -23.89 -6.80
CA VAL A 90 6.93 -22.79 -6.07
C VAL A 90 6.88 -21.54 -6.93
N ILE A 91 6.50 -20.41 -6.33
CA ILE A 91 6.45 -19.10 -6.99
C ILE A 91 7.28 -18.14 -6.14
N GLY A 92 8.35 -17.61 -6.74
CA GLY A 92 9.20 -16.60 -6.10
C GLY A 92 8.78 -15.19 -6.48
N MET A 93 8.75 -14.28 -5.50
CA MET A 93 8.52 -12.85 -5.73
C MET A 93 9.19 -12.01 -4.64
N THR A 94 9.58 -10.79 -4.99
CA THR A 94 9.98 -9.80 -3.99
C THR A 94 8.74 -9.31 -3.24
N VAL A 95 8.92 -8.82 -2.01
CA VAL A 95 7.81 -8.33 -1.16
C VAL A 95 7.06 -7.17 -1.85
N THR A 96 7.80 -6.28 -2.53
CA THR A 96 7.20 -5.21 -3.35
C THR A 96 6.40 -5.78 -4.51
N GLY A 97 6.91 -6.82 -5.19
CA GLY A 97 6.20 -7.52 -6.25
C GLY A 97 4.91 -8.17 -5.76
N ALA A 98 4.96 -8.80 -4.58
CA ALA A 98 3.79 -9.37 -3.91
C ALA A 98 2.74 -8.30 -3.59
N ALA A 99 3.15 -7.15 -3.08
CA ALA A 99 2.26 -6.02 -2.79
C ALA A 99 1.59 -5.46 -4.04
N MET A 100 2.34 -5.30 -5.13
CA MET A 100 1.79 -4.84 -6.40
C MET A 100 0.82 -5.86 -7.03
N ARG A 101 0.93 -7.14 -6.67
CA ARG A 101 0.15 -8.25 -7.25
C ARG A 101 -0.68 -9.00 -6.20
N ALA A 102 -1.12 -8.31 -5.14
CA ALA A 102 -1.89 -8.92 -4.06
C ALA A 102 -3.18 -9.61 -4.55
N ASN A 103 -3.85 -9.04 -5.56
CA ASN A 103 -5.04 -9.65 -6.18
C ASN A 103 -4.72 -11.01 -6.82
N LEU A 104 -3.57 -11.11 -7.50
CA LEU A 104 -3.11 -12.33 -8.14
C LEU A 104 -2.83 -13.42 -7.09
N LEU A 105 -2.20 -13.07 -5.97
CA LEU A 105 -1.97 -13.98 -4.84
C LEU A 105 -3.30 -14.48 -4.24
N ALA A 106 -4.31 -13.61 -4.13
CA ALA A 106 -5.63 -13.99 -3.65
C ALA A 106 -6.33 -15.01 -4.58
N ASP A 107 -6.05 -14.97 -5.89
CA ASP A 107 -6.61 -15.90 -6.88
C ASP A 107 -5.81 -17.20 -7.03
N ILE A 108 -4.48 -17.14 -6.85
CA ILE A 108 -3.62 -18.32 -6.77
C ILE A 108 -3.95 -19.15 -5.54
N LYS A 109 -4.28 -18.48 -4.43
CA LYS A 109 -4.60 -19.10 -3.14
C LYS A 109 -3.48 -20.02 -2.61
N PRO A 110 -2.26 -19.49 -2.40
CA PRO A 110 -1.18 -20.28 -1.82
C PRO A 110 -1.57 -20.73 -0.40
N PHE A 111 -1.17 -21.96 -0.06
CA PHE A 111 -1.41 -22.57 1.25
C PHE A 111 -0.24 -22.34 2.21
N VAL A 112 0.98 -22.29 1.68
CA VAL A 112 2.22 -22.02 2.42
C VAL A 112 2.86 -20.76 1.86
N MET A 113 3.32 -19.88 2.73
CA MET A 113 4.09 -18.69 2.37
C MET A 113 5.39 -18.66 3.17
N ILE A 114 6.51 -18.51 2.48
CA ILE A 114 7.84 -18.35 3.08
C ILE A 114 8.30 -16.92 2.83
N VAL A 115 8.75 -16.25 3.89
CA VAL A 115 9.16 -14.86 3.87
C VAL A 115 10.59 -14.76 4.37
N GLU A 116 11.52 -14.59 3.43
CA GLU A 116 12.92 -14.27 3.69
C GLU A 116 13.07 -12.80 4.10
N GLU A 117 14.16 -12.47 4.80
CA GLU A 117 14.47 -11.12 5.30
C GLU A 117 13.32 -10.49 6.10
N ALA A 118 12.52 -11.31 6.81
CA ALA A 118 11.28 -10.90 7.46
C ALA A 118 11.49 -9.80 8.53
N ALA A 119 12.69 -9.71 9.08
CA ALA A 119 13.07 -8.66 10.02
C ALA A 119 13.14 -7.27 9.38
N GLU A 120 13.40 -7.18 8.07
CA GLU A 120 13.57 -5.93 7.31
C GLU A 120 12.27 -5.44 6.64
N ILE A 121 11.19 -6.22 6.74
CA ILE A 121 9.90 -5.89 6.11
C ILE A 121 8.99 -5.14 7.09
N LEU A 122 8.37 -4.06 6.61
CA LEU A 122 7.33 -3.35 7.36
C LEU A 122 6.13 -4.27 7.62
N GLU A 123 5.66 -4.30 8.86
CA GLU A 123 4.50 -5.13 9.24
C GLU A 123 3.27 -4.87 8.38
N GLY A 124 2.92 -3.61 8.14
CA GLY A 124 1.76 -3.26 7.32
C GLY A 124 1.89 -3.77 5.87
N GLN A 125 3.11 -3.80 5.33
CA GLN A 125 3.37 -4.33 4.00
C GLN A 125 3.23 -5.85 3.98
N LEU A 126 3.77 -6.54 4.99
CA LEU A 126 3.67 -8.00 5.07
C LEU A 126 2.22 -8.47 5.30
N VAL A 127 1.49 -7.84 6.21
CA VAL A 127 0.08 -8.15 6.49
C VAL A 127 -0.79 -7.97 5.25
N ALA A 128 -0.53 -6.94 4.44
CA ALA A 128 -1.29 -6.68 3.22
C ALA A 128 -1.09 -7.73 2.11
N VAL A 129 0.01 -8.49 2.14
CA VAL A 129 0.34 -9.46 1.08
C VAL A 129 0.07 -10.92 1.46
N ILE A 130 -0.32 -11.20 2.70
CA ILE A 130 -0.69 -12.54 3.15
C ILE A 130 -2.14 -12.79 2.74
N PRO A 131 -2.43 -13.64 1.73
CA PRO A 131 -3.80 -13.92 1.35
C PRO A 131 -4.47 -14.81 2.43
N PRO A 132 -5.81 -14.74 2.60
CA PRO A 132 -6.54 -15.55 3.58
C PRO A 132 -6.42 -17.07 3.40
N SER A 133 -5.94 -17.52 2.24
CA SER A 133 -5.70 -18.93 1.95
C SER A 133 -4.47 -19.52 2.65
N VAL A 134 -3.53 -18.67 3.10
CA VAL A 134 -2.30 -19.13 3.76
C VAL A 134 -2.64 -19.77 5.10
N GLN A 135 -2.24 -21.03 5.26
CA GLN A 135 -2.37 -21.77 6.51
C GLN A 135 -1.03 -21.90 7.24
N HIS A 136 0.08 -21.85 6.50
CA HIS A 136 1.43 -21.85 7.07
C HIS A 136 2.21 -20.63 6.60
N LEU A 137 2.55 -19.75 7.53
CA LEU A 137 3.46 -18.63 7.31
C LEU A 137 4.80 -18.94 7.98
N ILE A 138 5.85 -19.07 7.18
CA ILE A 138 7.22 -19.29 7.64
C ILE A 138 7.99 -17.99 7.45
N MET A 139 8.55 -17.44 8.52
CA MET A 139 9.33 -16.21 8.45
C MET A 139 10.78 -16.50 8.84
N ILE A 140 11.69 -16.06 8.00
CA ILE A 140 13.14 -16.22 8.17
C ILE A 140 13.74 -14.82 8.17
N GLY A 141 14.55 -14.52 9.18
CA GLY A 141 15.20 -13.21 9.30
C GLY A 141 15.97 -13.05 10.60
N ASP A 142 16.71 -11.96 10.71
CA ASP A 142 17.49 -11.60 11.88
C ASP A 142 17.07 -10.22 12.42
N HIS A 143 16.37 -10.23 13.56
CA HIS A 143 15.89 -9.02 14.22
C HIS A 143 16.99 -8.23 14.96
N GLN A 144 18.22 -8.76 15.01
CA GLN A 144 19.40 -8.07 15.55
C GLN A 144 20.16 -7.29 14.46
N GLN A 145 19.83 -7.49 13.19
CA GLN A 145 20.45 -6.81 12.05
C GLN A 145 19.62 -5.58 11.62
N LEU A 146 19.41 -5.41 10.31
CA LEU A 146 18.69 -4.28 9.74
C LEU A 146 17.21 -4.31 10.13
N LYS A 147 16.63 -3.12 10.18
CA LYS A 147 15.20 -2.88 10.47
C LYS A 147 14.52 -2.32 9.23
N PRO A 148 13.19 -2.41 9.15
CA PRO A 148 12.44 -1.79 8.08
C PRO A 148 12.72 -0.29 7.97
N VAL A 149 12.88 0.18 6.74
CA VAL A 149 13.20 1.59 6.46
C VAL A 149 11.93 2.44 6.60
N VAL A 150 11.97 3.42 7.50
CA VAL A 150 10.90 4.42 7.68
C VAL A 150 11.49 5.82 7.53
N HIS A 151 11.14 6.50 6.44
CA HIS A 151 11.70 7.81 6.11
C HIS A 151 11.30 8.92 7.10
N PHE A 152 10.12 8.82 7.71
CA PHE A 152 9.66 9.81 8.67
C PHE A 152 10.10 9.47 10.09
N HIS A 153 11.12 10.18 10.58
CA HIS A 153 11.69 9.97 11.92
C HIS A 153 10.64 9.98 13.05
N ARG A 154 9.59 10.83 12.95
CA ARG A 154 8.52 10.88 13.96
C ARG A 154 7.71 9.57 14.02
N LEU A 155 7.46 8.94 12.87
CA LEU A 155 6.73 7.67 12.80
C LEU A 155 7.56 6.53 13.40
N LYS A 156 8.86 6.52 13.11
CA LYS A 156 9.82 5.60 13.75
C LYS A 156 9.87 5.81 15.27
N LYS A 157 10.10 7.03 15.73
CA LYS A 157 10.34 7.34 17.15
C LYS A 157 9.11 7.18 18.04
N TYR A 158 7.94 7.63 17.59
CA TYR A 158 6.74 7.70 18.44
C TYR A 158 5.72 6.59 18.16
N HIS A 159 5.80 5.94 17.00
CA HIS A 159 4.85 4.90 16.59
C HIS A 159 5.53 3.55 16.30
N HIS A 160 6.86 3.46 16.42
CA HIS A 160 7.63 2.23 16.20
C HIS A 160 7.31 1.54 14.87
N LEU A 161 7.12 2.35 13.82
CA LEU A 161 6.75 1.83 12.50
C LEU A 161 7.88 1.02 11.84
N ASP A 162 9.10 1.12 12.35
CA ASP A 162 10.26 0.30 11.97
C ASP A 162 10.40 -0.97 12.84
N LEU A 163 9.33 -1.38 13.53
CA LEU A 163 9.22 -2.68 14.15
C LEU A 163 8.56 -3.64 13.15
N SER A 164 9.29 -4.63 12.67
CA SER A 164 8.74 -5.67 11.79
C SER A 164 7.82 -6.62 12.57
N MET A 165 6.92 -7.28 11.83
CA MET A 165 6.06 -8.33 12.40
C MET A 165 6.90 -9.45 13.01
N PHE A 166 8.00 -9.81 12.36
CA PHE A 166 8.96 -10.79 12.84
C PHE A 166 9.55 -10.40 14.21
N GLU A 167 10.12 -9.19 14.33
CA GLU A 167 10.67 -8.70 15.61
C GLU A 167 9.58 -8.65 16.70
N ARG A 168 8.36 -8.24 16.35
CA ARG A 168 7.23 -8.17 17.30
C ARG A 168 6.88 -9.55 17.84
N LEU A 169 6.77 -10.57 16.99
CA LEU A 169 6.42 -11.93 17.39
C LEU A 169 7.50 -12.56 18.26
N VAL A 170 8.78 -12.33 17.94
CA VAL A 170 9.90 -12.75 18.80
C VAL A 170 9.82 -12.10 20.19
N LYS A 171 9.53 -10.79 20.26
CA LYS A 171 9.33 -10.08 21.54
C LYS A 171 8.13 -10.60 22.34
N CYS A 172 7.09 -11.08 21.66
CA CYS A 172 5.96 -11.77 22.26
C CYS A 172 6.28 -13.20 22.73
N LYS A 173 7.55 -13.64 22.63
CA LYS A 173 8.02 -14.97 23.02
C LYS A 173 7.36 -16.09 22.21
N LEU A 174 7.06 -15.83 20.94
CA LEU A 174 6.73 -16.91 20.02
C LEU A 174 7.96 -17.80 19.85
N ASP A 175 7.78 -19.11 19.95
CA ASP A 175 8.86 -20.07 19.76
C ASP A 175 9.48 -19.90 18.37
N ALA A 176 10.80 -19.70 18.34
CA ALA A 176 11.58 -19.51 17.12
C ALA A 176 12.75 -20.49 17.13
N VAL A 177 13.06 -21.04 15.96
CA VAL A 177 14.23 -21.90 15.76
C VAL A 177 15.41 -21.01 15.40
N GLN A 178 16.52 -21.13 16.13
CA GLN A 178 17.78 -20.48 15.76
C GLN A 178 18.62 -21.43 14.92
N ALA A 179 19.09 -20.96 13.76
CA ALA A 179 20.09 -21.68 12.98
C ALA A 179 21.40 -21.74 13.78
N THR A 180 22.02 -22.92 13.82
CA THR A 180 23.26 -23.21 14.59
C THR A 180 24.51 -22.90 13.79
#